data_AF-F9FGT4-F1
#
_entry.id   AF-F9FGT4-F1
#
_cell.length_a   1.000
_cell.length_b   1.000
_cell.length_c   1.000
_cell.angle_alpha   90.00
_cell.angle_beta   90.00
_cell.angle_gamma   90.00
#
_symmetry.space_group_name_H-M   'P 1'
#
loop_
_entity.id
_entity.type
_entity.pdbx_description
1 polymer ?
#
loop_
_entity_poly.entity_id
_entity_poly.type
_entity_poly.pdbx_seq_one_letter_code
_entity_poly.pdbx_strand_id
1 'polypeptide(L)'
;RYEFRVCWAAVQPTGFDLGVYELDTVWQTPELIQSLASYSFSRQDQEARLIEESTQTEGREREASILLLQIKASADYFTDDAALMKDPSPVHVDLILDPYLYGIVPRSLVPAAGYLVLVGAVAWFVSRSIASKLQTIAVTTDGANKKQN
;
A
#
# COMPACT_ATOMS: atom_id res chain seq x y z
N ARG A 1 7.15 0.51 11.29
CA ARG A 1 6.84 -0.71 10.52
C ARG A 1 6.08 -0.29 9.27
N TYR A 2 6.53 -0.76 8.12
CA TYR A 2 5.98 -0.40 6.82
C TYR A 2 5.57 -1.65 6.08
N GLU A 3 4.56 -1.53 5.22
CA GLU A 3 4.26 -2.46 4.17
C GLU A 3 4.91 -1.95 2.89
N PHE A 4 5.69 -2.79 2.24
CA PHE A 4 6.23 -2.47 0.92
C PHE A 4 5.52 -3.35 -0.11
N ARG A 5 4.99 -2.73 -1.16
CA ARG A 5 4.30 -3.42 -2.25
C ARG A 5 4.95 -3.07 -3.57
N VAL A 6 5.16 -4.10 -4.38
CA VAL A 6 5.59 -4.01 -5.78
C VAL A 6 4.39 -4.38 -6.62
N CYS A 7 3.92 -3.46 -7.45
CA CYS A 7 2.76 -3.67 -8.31
C CYS A 7 3.18 -3.55 -9.78
N TRP A 8 2.77 -4.50 -10.60
CA TRP A 8 3.03 -4.48 -12.04
C TRP A 8 1.84 -5.08 -12.80
N ALA A 9 1.78 -4.84 -14.11
CA ALA A 9 0.70 -5.35 -14.95
C ALA A 9 0.79 -6.88 -15.08
N ALA A 10 -0.34 -7.58 -14.88
CA ALA A 10 -0.39 -9.05 -14.97
C ALA A 10 -0.02 -9.60 -16.36
N VAL A 11 -0.12 -8.77 -17.41
CA VAL A 11 0.28 -9.12 -18.79
C VAL A 11 1.78 -8.99 -19.04
N GLN A 12 2.55 -8.49 -18.07
CA GLN A 12 3.99 -8.33 -18.13
C GLN A 12 4.64 -9.24 -17.08
N PRO A 13 4.96 -10.49 -17.44
CA PRO A 13 5.52 -11.44 -16.49
C PRO A 13 6.92 -11.00 -16.05
N THR A 14 7.06 -10.64 -14.78
CA THR A 14 8.30 -10.15 -14.17
C THR A 14 8.39 -10.67 -12.75
N GLY A 15 9.51 -11.30 -12.44
CA GLY A 15 9.85 -11.78 -11.11
C GLY A 15 10.64 -10.73 -10.35
N PHE A 16 10.27 -10.49 -9.10
CA PHE A 16 10.96 -9.57 -8.19
C PHE A 16 11.52 -10.31 -6.98
N ASP A 17 12.78 -10.04 -6.65
CA ASP A 17 13.43 -10.47 -5.43
C ASP A 17 13.75 -9.25 -4.56
N LEU A 18 13.44 -9.36 -3.26
CA LEU A 18 13.41 -8.25 -2.31
C LEU A 18 14.32 -8.56 -1.13
N GLY A 19 15.35 -7.75 -0.94
CA GLY A 19 16.29 -7.86 0.18
C GLY A 19 16.24 -6.63 1.07
N VAL A 20 16.08 -6.80 2.38
CA VAL A 20 16.13 -5.71 3.36
C VAL A 20 17.43 -5.82 4.14
N TYR A 21 18.21 -4.74 4.16
CA TYR A 21 19.52 -4.70 4.79
C TYR A 21 19.62 -3.52 5.75
N GLU A 22 20.30 -3.74 6.87
CA GLU A 22 20.77 -2.64 7.72
C GLU A 22 21.96 -1.95 7.08
N LEU A 23 22.16 -0.68 7.45
CA LEU A 23 23.25 0.13 6.91
C LEU A 23 24.62 -0.52 7.11
N ASP A 24 24.89 -1.10 8.30
CA ASP A 24 26.15 -1.81 8.60
C ASP A 24 26.40 -2.99 7.64
N THR A 25 25.38 -3.78 7.34
CA THR A 25 25.47 -4.91 6.39
C THR A 25 25.76 -4.43 4.97
N VAL A 26 25.20 -3.29 4.56
CA VAL A 26 25.47 -2.69 3.24
C VAL A 26 26.93 -2.28 3.13
N TRP A 27 27.52 -1.67 4.16
CA TRP A 27 28.94 -1.29 4.16
C TRP A 27 29.88 -2.48 4.05
N GLN A 28 29.51 -3.61 4.65
CA GLN A 28 30.31 -4.84 4.62
C GLN A 28 30.15 -5.65 3.32
N THR A 29 29.15 -5.32 2.49
CA THR A 29 28.84 -6.06 1.25
C THR A 29 29.21 -5.21 0.02
N PRO A 30 30.32 -5.53 -0.69
CA PRO A 30 30.84 -4.69 -1.78
C PRO A 30 29.82 -4.35 -2.88
N GLU A 31 28.98 -5.31 -3.28
CA GLU A 31 27.99 -5.08 -4.32
C GLU A 31 26.87 -4.11 -3.88
N LEU A 32 26.46 -4.17 -2.61
CA LEU A 32 25.41 -3.30 -2.08
C LEU A 32 25.90 -1.86 -1.94
N ILE A 33 27.12 -1.67 -1.40
CA ILE A 33 27.68 -0.33 -1.27
C ILE A 33 27.99 0.31 -2.62
N GLN A 34 28.42 -0.48 -3.62
CA GLN A 34 28.65 0.03 -4.97
C GLN A 34 27.35 0.51 -5.60
N SER A 35 26.27 -0.27 -5.49
CA SER A 35 24.93 0.13 -5.97
C SER A 35 24.46 1.42 -5.29
N LEU A 36 24.62 1.53 -3.97
CA LEU A 36 24.27 2.72 -3.20
C LEU A 36 25.10 3.94 -3.63
N ALA A 37 26.40 3.78 -3.84
CA ALA A 37 27.28 4.83 -4.30
C ALA A 37 26.88 5.31 -5.70
N SER A 38 26.65 4.39 -6.65
CA SER A 38 26.17 4.72 -7.99
C SER A 38 24.86 5.51 -7.97
N TYR A 39 23.90 5.09 -7.14
CA TYR A 39 22.66 5.82 -6.94
C TYR A 39 22.91 7.23 -6.38
N SER A 40 23.72 7.35 -5.32
CA SER A 40 24.06 8.64 -4.70
C SER A 40 24.69 9.62 -5.70
N PHE A 41 25.67 9.16 -6.48
CA PHE A 41 26.31 9.98 -7.51
C PHE A 41 25.32 10.44 -8.58
N SER A 42 24.45 9.54 -9.07
CA SER A 42 23.44 9.89 -10.08
C SER A 42 22.45 10.96 -9.58
N ARG A 43 22.18 10.96 -8.27
CA ARG A 43 21.25 11.91 -7.64
C ARG A 43 21.92 13.25 -7.32
N GLN A 44 23.21 13.26 -7.02
CA GLN A 44 23.98 14.49 -6.78
C GLN A 44 24.02 15.38 -8.04
N ASP A 45 24.11 14.77 -9.22
CA ASP A 45 24.00 15.46 -10.52
C ASP A 45 22.59 16.03 -10.78
N GLN A 46 21.57 15.45 -10.16
CA GLN A 46 20.16 15.84 -10.30
C GLN A 46 19.75 16.89 -9.25
N GLU A 47 20.24 16.80 -8.02
CA GLU A 47 19.97 17.75 -6.93
C GLU A 47 20.60 19.12 -7.19
N ALA A 48 21.74 19.19 -7.88
CA ALA A 48 22.29 20.46 -8.38
C ALA A 48 21.29 21.27 -9.24
N ARG A 49 20.23 20.63 -9.76
CA ARG A 49 19.15 21.28 -10.53
C ARG A 49 17.88 21.59 -9.73
N LEU A 50 17.74 21.08 -8.51
CA LEU A 50 16.49 21.13 -7.70
C LEU A 50 16.61 22.01 -6.44
N ILE A 51 17.79 22.58 -6.15
CA ILE A 51 18.07 23.39 -4.95
C ILE A 51 17.24 24.71 -4.88
N GLU A 52 16.47 25.09 -5.91
CA GLU A 52 15.65 26.31 -5.84
C GLU A 52 14.32 26.17 -5.04
N GLU A 53 13.83 24.98 -4.68
CA GLU A 53 12.42 24.85 -4.24
C GLU A 53 12.12 24.29 -2.84
N SER A 54 13.09 23.96 -1.98
CA SER A 54 12.71 23.42 -0.65
C SER A 54 13.71 23.69 0.47
N THR A 55 13.76 24.93 0.91
CA THR A 55 14.17 25.23 2.30
C THR A 55 12.99 24.94 3.22
N GLN A 56 13.29 24.29 4.35
CA GLN A 56 12.43 24.04 5.52
C GLN A 56 11.75 22.66 5.58
N THR A 57 12.42 21.73 6.24
CA THR A 57 11.89 21.09 7.47
C THR A 57 13.08 20.56 8.26
N GLU A 58 13.61 21.37 9.18
CA GLU A 58 14.59 20.93 10.17
C GLU A 58 13.92 20.11 11.28
N GLY A 59 14.62 19.09 11.75
CA GLY A 59 14.75 18.86 13.19
C GLY A 59 13.72 17.98 13.88
N ARG A 60 13.65 16.69 13.52
CA ARG A 60 13.53 15.62 14.52
C ARG A 60 14.42 14.46 14.11
N GLU A 61 15.65 14.47 14.59
CA GLU A 61 16.51 13.28 14.67
C GLU A 61 15.81 12.25 15.55
N ARG A 62 14.90 11.49 14.98
CA ARG A 62 14.57 10.17 15.52
C ARG A 62 15.77 9.31 15.18
N GLU A 63 16.31 8.58 16.16
CA GLU A 63 17.07 7.35 15.93
C GLU A 63 16.19 6.39 15.12
N ALA A 64 16.06 6.66 13.82
CA ALA A 64 15.41 5.78 12.89
C ALA A 64 16.52 4.87 12.39
N SER A 65 16.49 3.60 12.80
CA SER A 65 17.27 2.56 12.13
C SER A 65 16.96 2.67 10.62
N ILE A 66 17.97 3.03 9.84
CA ILE A 66 17.87 3.18 8.39
C ILE A 66 17.98 1.78 7.81
N LEU A 67 16.85 1.26 7.34
CA LEU A 67 16.79 0.03 6.54
C LEU A 67 16.85 0.41 5.07
N LEU A 68 17.72 -0.27 4.32
CA LEU A 68 17.84 -0.15 2.88
C LEU A 68 17.16 -1.35 2.21
N LEU A 69 16.44 -1.09 1.13
CA LEU A 69 15.75 -2.11 0.34
C LEU A 69 16.48 -2.28 -1.00
N GLN A 70 16.91 -3.52 -1.28
CA GLN A 70 17.36 -3.95 -2.58
C GLN A 70 16.20 -4.60 -3.33
N ILE A 71 16.00 -4.20 -4.58
CA ILE A 71 15.01 -4.78 -5.48
C ILE A 71 15.76 -5.32 -6.69
N LYS A 72 15.62 -6.61 -6.96
CA LYS A 72 16.11 -7.24 -8.19
C LYS A 72 14.91 -7.63 -9.04
N ALA A 73 14.95 -7.28 -10.31
CA ALA A 73 13.90 -7.61 -11.26
C ALA A 73 14.47 -8.52 -12.35
N SER A 74 13.66 -9.49 -12.79
CA SER A 74 14.00 -10.40 -13.88
C SER A 74 12.75 -10.70 -14.70
N ALA A 75 12.91 -10.89 -16.01
CA ALA A 75 11.82 -11.33 -16.86
C ALA A 75 11.40 -12.75 -16.47
N ASP A 76 10.09 -12.98 -16.32
CA ASP A 76 9.54 -14.29 -15.90
C ASP A 76 8.81 -14.97 -17.06
N TYR A 77 9.45 -15.04 -18.23
CA TYR A 77 8.89 -15.73 -19.40
C TYR A 77 9.97 -16.41 -20.23
N PHE A 78 9.55 -17.48 -20.92
CA PHE A 78 10.38 -18.16 -21.90
C PHE A 78 9.87 -17.96 -23.33
N THR A 79 10.77 -17.62 -24.25
CA THR A 79 10.51 -17.40 -25.68
C THR A 79 11.65 -18.00 -26.51
N ASP A 80 11.34 -18.39 -27.74
CA ASP A 80 12.33 -18.88 -28.71
C ASP A 80 13.17 -17.75 -29.32
N ASP A 81 12.75 -16.50 -29.15
CA ASP A 81 13.52 -15.33 -29.55
C ASP A 81 14.67 -15.06 -28.58
N ALA A 82 15.87 -15.51 -28.96
CA ALA A 82 17.09 -15.33 -28.18
C ALA A 82 17.50 -13.85 -27.99
N ALA A 83 17.06 -12.94 -28.86
CA ALA A 83 17.34 -11.51 -28.69
C ALA A 83 16.45 -10.92 -27.58
N LEU A 84 15.16 -11.27 -27.59
CA LEU A 84 14.21 -10.84 -26.55
C LEU A 84 14.55 -11.43 -25.17
N MET A 85 15.11 -12.64 -25.14
CA MET A 85 15.67 -13.28 -23.93
C MET A 85 16.87 -12.53 -23.34
N LYS A 86 17.71 -11.94 -24.18
CA LYS A 86 18.91 -11.23 -23.75
C LYS A 86 18.61 -9.81 -23.28
N ASP A 87 17.64 -9.16 -23.92
CA ASP A 87 17.21 -7.80 -23.59
C ASP A 87 15.68 -7.76 -23.46
N PRO A 88 15.15 -8.11 -22.27
CA PRO A 88 13.71 -8.14 -22.08
C PRO A 88 13.13 -6.73 -22.10
N SER A 89 11.91 -6.61 -22.64
CA SER A 89 11.22 -5.32 -22.66
C SER A 89 11.02 -4.74 -21.26
N PRO A 90 11.24 -3.43 -21.07
CA PRO A 90 11.03 -2.78 -19.78
C PRO A 90 9.59 -2.93 -19.27
N VAL A 91 9.46 -3.12 -17.96
CA VAL A 91 8.17 -3.25 -17.27
C VAL A 91 7.97 -2.07 -16.34
N HIS A 92 6.77 -1.50 -16.38
CA HIS A 92 6.39 -0.41 -15.49
C HIS A 92 5.93 -0.99 -14.16
N VAL A 93 6.50 -0.46 -13.08
CA VAL A 93 6.30 -0.97 -11.74
C VAL A 93 6.01 0.19 -10.81
N ASP A 94 4.96 0.05 -10.01
CA ASP A 94 4.63 0.98 -8.94
C ASP A 94 5.17 0.43 -7.62
N LEU A 95 6.03 1.22 -6.96
CA LEU A 95 6.62 0.90 -5.67
C LEU A 95 5.89 1.71 -4.59
N ILE A 96 5.20 1.02 -3.68
CA ILE A 96 4.38 1.66 -2.65
C ILE A 96 4.94 1.31 -1.27
N LEU A 97 5.22 2.35 -0.46
CA LEU A 97 5.63 2.22 0.93
C LEU A 97 4.52 2.76 1.84
N ASP A 98 3.75 1.87 2.46
CA ASP A 98 2.61 2.23 3.32
C ASP A 98 2.97 2.07 4.82
N PRO A 99 2.91 3.14 5.63
CA PRO A 99 3.12 3.02 7.07
C PRO A 99 1.95 2.28 7.76
N TYR A 100 2.28 1.37 8.68
CA TYR A 100 1.27 0.77 9.55
C TYR A 100 0.83 1.73 10.67
N LEU A 101 -0.48 1.81 10.92
CA LEU A 101 -1.03 2.33 12.17
C LEU A 101 -1.10 1.23 13.23
N TYR A 102 -0.56 1.53 14.41
CA TYR A 102 -0.54 0.65 15.57
C TYR A 102 0.01 -0.77 15.30
N GLY A 103 0.74 -0.96 14.20
CA GLY A 103 1.30 -2.25 13.78
C GLY A 103 0.28 -3.26 13.24
N ILE A 104 -0.99 -2.87 13.03
CA ILE A 104 -2.07 -3.79 12.65
C ILE A 104 -2.58 -3.51 11.23
N VAL A 105 -2.90 -2.25 10.92
CA VAL A 105 -3.51 -1.89 9.62
C VAL A 105 -2.66 -0.88 8.86
N PRO A 106 -2.54 -1.02 7.52
CA PRO A 106 -1.91 0.00 6.68
C PRO A 106 -2.69 1.31 6.76
N ARG A 107 -1.99 2.45 6.72
CA ARG A 107 -2.62 3.77 6.88
C ARG A 107 -3.61 4.07 5.77
N SER A 108 -3.33 3.62 4.55
CA SER A 108 -4.23 3.79 3.41
C SER A 108 -5.58 3.09 3.59
N LEU A 109 -5.69 2.08 4.46
CA LEU A 109 -6.91 1.32 4.67
C LEU A 109 -7.91 2.03 5.61
N VAL A 110 -7.44 3.00 6.40
CA VAL A 110 -8.27 3.68 7.41
C VAL A 110 -9.51 4.35 6.82
N PRO A 111 -9.42 5.13 5.72
CA PRO A 111 -10.60 5.76 5.12
C PRO A 111 -11.62 4.72 4.60
N ALA A 112 -11.14 3.63 3.99
CA ALA A 112 -12.00 2.56 3.49
C ALA A 112 -12.74 1.85 4.63
N ALA A 113 -12.02 1.50 5.70
CA ALA A 113 -12.61 0.90 6.89
C ALA A 113 -13.64 1.83 7.55
N GLY A 114 -13.29 3.12 7.69
CA GLY A 114 -14.21 4.13 8.24
C GLY A 114 -15.48 4.27 7.41
N TYR A 115 -15.36 4.27 6.08
CA TYR A 115 -16.50 4.28 5.17
C TYR A 115 -17.42 3.07 5.38
N LEU A 116 -16.86 1.85 5.45
CA LEU A 116 -17.64 0.63 5.67
C LEU A 116 -18.38 0.63 7.00
N VAL A 117 -17.75 1.13 8.07
CA VAL A 117 -18.39 1.27 9.39
C VAL A 117 -19.58 2.22 9.32
N LEU A 118 -19.42 3.36 8.64
CA LEU A 118 -20.49 4.34 8.46
C LEU A 118 -21.67 3.72 7.68
N VAL A 119 -21.39 3.08 6.55
CA VAL A 119 -22.42 2.42 5.74
C VAL A 119 -23.16 1.35 6.55
N GLY A 120 -22.43 0.53 7.32
CA GLY A 120 -23.00 -0.48 8.21
C GLY A 120 -23.92 0.12 9.27
N ALA A 121 -23.52 1.22 9.91
CA ALA A 121 -24.32 1.90 10.93
C ALA A 121 -25.64 2.45 10.35
N VAL A 122 -25.58 3.07 9.18
CA VAL A 122 -26.77 3.59 8.47
C VAL A 122 -27.71 2.44 8.10
N ALA A 123 -27.18 1.37 7.50
CA ALA A 123 -27.97 0.20 7.13
C ALA A 123 -28.65 -0.44 8.34
N TRP A 124 -27.95 -0.57 9.46
CA TRP A 124 -28.50 -1.08 10.71
C TRP A 124 -29.65 -0.20 11.24
N PHE A 125 -29.47 1.12 11.21
CA PHE A 125 -30.51 2.06 11.66
C PHE A 125 -31.77 2.01 10.80
N VAL A 126 -31.59 1.96 9.47
CA VAL A 126 -32.69 1.81 8.50
C VAL A 126 -33.43 0.49 8.73
N SER A 127 -32.70 -0.62 8.84
CA SER A 127 -33.28 -1.94 9.11
C SER A 127 -34.12 -1.95 10.39
N ARG A 128 -33.59 -1.38 11.49
CA ARG A 128 -34.30 -1.31 12.76
C ARG A 128 -35.57 -0.46 12.68
N SER A 129 -35.53 0.64 11.92
CA SER A 129 -36.68 1.52 11.71
C SER A 129 -37.79 0.86 10.87
N ILE A 130 -37.43 0.07 9.85
CA ILE A 130 -38.40 -0.68 9.05
C ILE A 130 -39.03 -1.80 9.91
N ALA A 131 -38.20 -2.55 10.63
CA ALA A 131 -38.67 -3.62 11.52
C ALA A 131 -39.65 -3.10 12.59
N SER A 132 -39.36 -1.96 13.22
CA SER A 132 -40.27 -1.38 14.21
C SER A 132 -41.58 -0.92 13.59
N LYS A 133 -41.57 -0.30 12.40
CA LYS A 133 -42.80 0.09 11.69
C LYS A 133 -43.66 -1.12 11.33
N LEU A 134 -43.06 -2.21 10.83
CA LEU A 134 -43.78 -3.44 10.51
C LEU A 134 -44.41 -4.07 11.75
N GLN A 135 -43.69 -4.12 12.88
CA GLN A 135 -44.22 -4.61 14.14
C GLN A 135 -45.41 -3.77 14.63
N THR A 136 -45.33 -2.44 14.52
CA THR A 136 -46.45 -1.56 14.89
C THR A 136 -47.70 -1.83 14.06
N ILE A 137 -47.56 -2.05 12.75
CA ILE A 137 -48.70 -2.36 11.86
C ILE A 137 -49.29 -3.73 12.21
N ALA A 138 -48.45 -4.74 12.46
CA ALA A 138 -48.90 -6.07 12.87
C ALA A 138 -49.70 -6.03 14.18
N VAL A 139 -49.19 -5.34 15.21
CA VAL A 139 -49.88 -5.19 16.51
C VAL A 139 -51.20 -4.42 16.39
N THR A 140 -51.23 -3.37 15.55
CA THR A 140 -52.45 -2.58 15.33
C THR A 140 -53.54 -3.41 14.65
N THR A 141 -53.15 -4.29 13.72
CA THR A 141 -54.07 -5.19 13.02
C THR A 141 -54.65 -6.25 13.98
N ASP A 142 -53.82 -6.80 14.85
CA ASP A 142 -54.23 -7.83 15.83
C ASP A 142 -55.14 -7.24 16.93
N GLY A 143 -54.85 -6.00 17.38
CA GLY A 143 -55.69 -5.27 18.33
C GLY A 143 -57.06 -4.84 17.78
N ALA A 144 -57.16 -4.58 16.47
CA ALA A 144 -58.44 -4.29 15.82
C ALA A 144 -59.32 -5.54 15.69
N ASN A 145 -58.72 -6.71 15.41
CA ASN A 145 -59.43 -7.97 15.32
C ASN A 145 -60.01 -8.43 16.68
N LYS A 146 -59.27 -8.21 17.77
CA LYS A 146 -59.69 -8.60 19.13
C LYS A 146 -60.86 -7.78 19.71
N LYS A 147 -61.14 -6.58 19.19
CA LYS A 147 -62.28 -5.75 19.63
C LYS A 147 -63.59 -6.06 18.91
N GLN A 148 -63.56 -6.93 17.90
CA GLN A 148 -64.72 -7.23 17.05
C GLN A 148 -65.40 -8.58 17.37
N ASN A 149 -64.91 -9.31 18.38
CA ASN A 149 -65.56 -10.51 18.94
C ASN A 149 -66.09 -10.24 20.35
#